data_AF-A0A023D540-F1
#
_entry.id   AF-A0A023D540-F1
#
_cell.length_a   1.000
_cell.length_b   1.000
_cell.length_c   1.000
_cell.angle_alpha   90.00
_cell.angle_beta   90.00
_cell.angle_gamma   90.00
#
_symmetry.space_group_name_H-M   'P 1'
#
loop_
_entity.id
_entity.type
_entity.pdbx_description
1 polymer ?
#
loop_
_entity_poly.entity_id
_entity_poly.type
_entity_poly.pdbx_seq_one_letter_code
_entity_poly.pdbx_strand_id
1 'polypeptide(L)'
;MVCANGETRTTKRRSLMNRACILLAGVAMVSVGVARANEKLVELSKDNGNWVMNGRTYEAQNYSPLTQISTSNVKNLRVAWSFSDGVLNGHEGAPLVVNGMMYIQSPFPNRTFALNLDNPGRIVWENNPKQSSAARSVACCDVVNRGLAYWPGDDTTAPLLFKNLLDGHLVAMDAKTGKTVWKIENNDIRVGSTLTGAPYVVKDEVLTGSSGAELGVRGYITAYDVHTGAQKWRAYATGSDESMLIGKNFNITNPQYGTSDLGLETWQDNGWKIGGGTNWGWYAYDPQENLIYYGSGNPSPWNATMRPGDNKWTMTIFGRDADTGMAKFGYQKTPHDEWDYAGVDVMMLSEQRDKNGKLRKLLTHPDRNGIVYTLDRTNGDLVSANKIDDTVNWVRHVDMKTGIPVRDPEYATYMDHKARGVCPAAMGYHNQGFDSYDPQKQRFMLGANHLCMDWEPFMLPYRAGQFFVGATLSIYPGPKGNRQTGEGSGQIKSYDAITGKMSWSKMERFAVWGGTMSTAGNLVFYGTLDGFIKARDSRTGELLWKFKLPSGVVGNPITFEHKGVQYVAIYYGVGGWPGVGLVFDLTDPSAGLGAVGAFKEMAHYTQQGGGVMVFSLNGKGPYDDVNLGEYEN
;
A
#
# COMPACT_ATOMS: atom_id res chain seq x y z
N MET A 1 -15.35 55.44 -56.27
CA MET A 1 -15.06 54.48 -57.36
C MET A 1 -16.12 53.40 -57.28
N VAL A 2 -16.89 53.26 -58.35
CA VAL A 2 -18.23 52.66 -58.45
C VAL A 2 -18.15 51.17 -58.78
N CYS A 3 -19.09 50.36 -58.26
CA CYS A 3 -19.70 49.12 -58.82
C CYS A 3 -20.54 48.50 -57.67
N ALA A 4 -21.87 48.61 -57.51
CA ALA A 4 -23.08 48.56 -58.34
C ALA A 4 -23.67 47.14 -58.56
N ASN A 5 -24.95 47.01 -58.15
CA ASN A 5 -26.01 46.04 -58.51
C ASN A 5 -26.04 44.67 -57.79
N GLY A 6 -27.16 44.17 -57.25
CA GLY A 6 -28.54 44.65 -57.19
C GLY A 6 -29.46 43.66 -56.42
N GLU A 7 -30.48 44.22 -55.74
CA GLU A 7 -31.90 43.80 -55.56
C GLU A 7 -32.28 42.29 -55.41
N THR A 8 -33.17 41.81 -54.52
CA THR A 8 -34.41 42.37 -53.93
C THR A 8 -34.98 41.50 -52.77
N ARG A 9 -35.72 42.17 -51.84
CA ARG A 9 -36.88 41.74 -50.99
C ARG A 9 -36.68 40.57 -49.98
N THR A 10 -36.99 40.72 -48.69
CA THR A 10 -38.24 41.20 -48.07
C THR A 10 -38.06 41.82 -46.67
N THR A 11 -38.61 43.02 -46.47
CA THR A 11 -39.45 43.54 -45.35
C THR A 11 -39.53 42.72 -44.03
N LYS A 12 -39.51 43.30 -42.81
CA LYS A 12 -40.07 44.59 -42.33
C LYS A 12 -39.62 44.84 -40.86
N ARG A 13 -39.18 46.09 -40.58
CA ARG A 13 -39.59 47.02 -39.48
C ARG A 13 -39.87 46.41 -38.10
N ARG A 14 -39.35 46.86 -36.96
CA ARG A 14 -39.21 48.20 -36.29
C ARG A 14 -39.13 47.79 -34.78
N SER A 15 -38.54 48.47 -33.82
CA SER A 15 -38.23 49.87 -33.62
C SER A 15 -37.16 50.03 -32.55
N LEU A 16 -36.37 51.08 -32.71
CA LEU A 16 -35.68 51.81 -31.64
C LEU A 16 -36.59 52.05 -30.42
N MET A 17 -36.04 51.93 -29.21
CA MET A 17 -36.00 53.08 -28.29
C MET A 17 -35.00 52.87 -27.14
N ASN A 18 -34.14 53.87 -26.99
CA ASN A 18 -33.18 54.08 -25.91
C ASN A 18 -33.84 54.37 -24.55
N ARG A 19 -33.04 54.12 -23.50
CA ARG A 19 -32.99 54.68 -22.12
C ARG A 19 -33.38 53.66 -21.05
N ALA A 20 -32.43 53.00 -20.38
CA ALA A 20 -31.40 53.43 -19.42
C ALA A 20 -31.87 53.31 -17.95
N CYS A 21 -31.00 52.63 -17.19
CA CYS A 21 -30.91 52.49 -15.72
C CYS A 21 -31.84 51.50 -15.02
N ILE A 22 -31.25 50.39 -14.52
CA ILE A 22 -31.13 50.07 -13.09
C ILE A 22 -29.96 49.08 -12.92
N LEU A 23 -29.07 49.37 -11.96
CA LEU A 23 -27.99 48.49 -11.52
C LEU A 23 -28.54 47.15 -11.01
N LEU A 24 -27.94 46.05 -11.46
CA LEU A 24 -27.94 44.78 -10.72
C LEU A 24 -26.49 44.36 -10.53
N ALA A 25 -26.02 44.48 -9.29
CA ALA A 25 -24.77 43.89 -8.84
C ALA A 25 -24.87 42.37 -8.99
N GLY A 26 -24.22 41.84 -10.03
CA GLY A 26 -24.05 40.39 -10.21
C GLY A 26 -23.03 39.88 -9.21
N VAL A 27 -23.50 39.28 -8.13
CA VAL A 27 -22.68 38.38 -7.30
C VAL A 27 -22.32 37.19 -8.19
N ALA A 28 -21.07 37.15 -8.65
CA ALA A 28 -20.51 35.96 -9.26
C ALA A 28 -20.36 34.91 -8.15
N MET A 29 -21.34 34.02 -8.03
CA MET A 29 -21.17 32.78 -7.29
C MET A 29 -20.10 31.96 -8.01
N VAL A 30 -18.89 31.98 -7.47
CA VAL A 30 -17.88 30.96 -7.75
C VAL A 30 -18.46 29.66 -7.19
N SER A 31 -18.99 28.82 -8.07
CA SER A 31 -19.33 27.44 -7.74
C SER A 31 -18.04 26.70 -7.46
N VAL A 32 -17.65 26.65 -6.18
CA VAL A 32 -16.65 25.70 -5.71
C VAL A 32 -17.25 24.31 -5.95
N GLY A 33 -16.80 23.63 -7.00
CA GLY A 33 -17.16 22.24 -7.24
C GLY A 33 -16.72 21.43 -6.03
N VAL A 34 -17.68 20.95 -5.25
CA VAL A 34 -17.40 20.04 -4.14
C VAL A 34 -16.77 18.80 -4.77
N ALA A 35 -15.49 18.55 -4.48
CA ALA A 35 -14.85 17.29 -4.83
C ALA A 35 -15.68 16.16 -4.19
N ARG A 36 -16.38 15.38 -5.03
CA ARG A 36 -17.19 14.27 -4.56
C ARG A 36 -16.27 13.05 -4.51
N ALA A 37 -16.09 12.46 -3.33
CA ALA A 37 -15.62 11.07 -3.25
C ALA A 37 -16.63 10.15 -3.95
N ASN A 38 -16.34 8.85 -4.05
CA ASN A 38 -17.43 7.90 -4.22
C ASN A 38 -18.27 7.91 -2.92
N GLU A 39 -19.27 8.80 -2.86
CA GLU A 39 -20.08 9.06 -1.65
C GLU A 39 -20.68 7.77 -1.08
N LYS A 40 -21.04 6.84 -1.97
CA LYS A 40 -21.56 5.51 -1.63
C LYS A 40 -20.51 4.60 -1.01
N LEU A 41 -19.26 4.62 -1.48
CA LEU A 41 -18.16 3.88 -0.85
C LEU A 41 -17.85 4.43 0.56
N VAL A 42 -17.88 5.76 0.71
CA VAL A 42 -17.73 6.43 2.02
C VAL A 42 -18.86 6.04 2.96
N GLU A 43 -20.10 6.03 2.48
CA GLU A 43 -21.27 5.59 3.25
C GLU A 43 -21.15 4.12 3.69
N LEU A 44 -20.84 3.22 2.76
CA LEU A 44 -20.67 1.79 3.08
C LEU A 44 -19.56 1.55 4.10
N SER A 45 -18.48 2.34 4.08
CA SER A 45 -17.38 2.22 5.04
C SER A 45 -17.73 2.60 6.49
N LYS A 46 -18.85 3.32 6.69
CA LYS A 46 -19.36 3.67 8.02
C LYS A 46 -20.11 2.52 8.69
N ASP A 47 -20.63 1.58 7.91
CA ASP A 47 -21.29 0.38 8.41
C ASP A 47 -20.25 -0.61 8.95
N ASN A 48 -20.42 -1.05 10.18
CA ASN A 48 -19.51 -1.99 10.83
C ASN A 48 -19.62 -3.42 10.28
N GLY A 49 -20.69 -3.72 9.53
CA GLY A 49 -20.79 -4.97 8.78
C GLY A 49 -19.91 -5.02 7.53
N ASN A 50 -19.33 -3.88 7.13
CA ASN A 50 -18.56 -3.76 5.92
C ASN A 50 -17.07 -3.47 6.18
N TRP A 51 -16.25 -4.02 5.29
CA TRP A 51 -14.84 -3.69 5.07
C TRP A 51 -14.63 -3.59 3.56
N VAL A 52 -14.93 -2.40 3.01
CA VAL A 52 -15.08 -2.18 1.56
C VAL A 52 -13.79 -1.91 0.81
N MET A 53 -12.70 -1.61 1.51
CA MET A 53 -11.39 -1.28 0.93
C MET A 53 -10.26 -1.64 1.89
N ASN A 54 -9.05 -1.82 1.37
CA ASN A 54 -7.83 -1.87 2.18
C ASN A 54 -7.70 -0.56 2.96
N GLY A 55 -7.35 -0.61 4.25
CA GLY A 55 -7.40 0.57 5.12
C GLY A 55 -8.72 0.78 5.86
N ARG A 56 -9.77 0.01 5.54
CA ARG A 56 -11.18 0.16 5.95
C ARG A 56 -11.86 1.43 5.38
N THR A 57 -11.20 2.57 5.48
CA THR A 57 -11.65 3.89 5.00
C THR A 57 -10.55 4.57 4.18
N TYR A 58 -10.88 5.68 3.51
CA TYR A 58 -9.92 6.42 2.67
C TYR A 58 -8.73 7.01 3.44
N GLU A 59 -8.88 7.23 4.75
CA GLU A 59 -7.80 7.66 5.63
C GLU A 59 -6.78 6.55 5.90
N ALA A 60 -7.05 5.32 5.47
CA ALA A 60 -6.13 4.18 5.59
C ALA A 60 -5.69 3.91 7.05
N GLN A 61 -6.60 4.03 8.01
CA GLN A 61 -6.26 3.90 9.44
C GLN A 61 -6.34 2.47 9.98
N ASN A 62 -6.91 1.51 9.24
CA ASN A 62 -7.08 0.13 9.67
C ASN A 62 -7.69 0.01 11.10
N TYR A 63 -8.59 0.94 11.43
CA TYR A 63 -9.22 1.08 12.74
C TYR A 63 -10.72 0.80 12.68
N SER A 64 -11.19 -0.11 13.54
CA SER A 64 -12.61 -0.40 13.68
C SER A 64 -13.21 0.20 14.96
N PRO A 65 -14.39 0.84 14.89
CA PRO A 65 -15.08 1.35 16.07
C PRO A 65 -15.79 0.25 16.87
N LEU A 66 -15.75 -1.01 16.44
CA LEU A 66 -16.36 -2.13 17.15
C LEU A 66 -15.69 -2.39 18.51
N THR A 67 -16.52 -2.71 19.51
CA THR A 67 -16.11 -2.90 20.91
C THR A 67 -16.55 -4.24 21.51
N GLN A 68 -17.29 -5.06 20.78
CA GLN A 68 -17.80 -6.34 21.30
C GLN A 68 -16.65 -7.24 21.77
N ILE A 69 -15.57 -7.31 21.00
CA ILE A 69 -14.30 -7.89 21.42
C ILE A 69 -13.43 -6.78 22.02
N SER A 70 -13.01 -6.96 23.27
CA SER A 70 -12.24 -5.97 24.04
C SER A 70 -11.21 -6.63 24.97
N THR A 71 -10.40 -5.82 25.64
CA THR A 71 -9.37 -6.31 26.59
C THR A 71 -9.93 -7.20 27.71
N SER A 72 -11.22 -7.09 28.06
CA SER A 72 -11.84 -7.88 29.14
C SER A 72 -12.23 -9.30 28.71
N ASN A 73 -12.48 -9.52 27.41
CA ASN A 73 -13.07 -10.76 26.91
C ASN A 73 -12.30 -11.42 25.75
N VAL A 74 -11.26 -10.77 25.19
CA VAL A 74 -10.46 -11.32 24.07
C VAL A 74 -9.86 -12.70 24.35
N LYS A 75 -9.62 -13.05 25.62
CA LYS A 75 -9.17 -14.39 26.04
C LYS A 75 -10.13 -15.52 25.62
N ASN A 76 -11.41 -15.18 25.39
CA ASN A 76 -12.46 -16.10 24.98
C ASN A 76 -12.60 -16.21 23.45
N LEU A 77 -11.77 -15.52 22.68
CA LEU A 77 -11.81 -15.56 21.23
C LEU A 77 -11.41 -16.96 20.72
N ARG A 78 -12.23 -17.56 19.86
CA ARG A 78 -12.02 -18.89 19.25
C ARG A 78 -12.38 -18.83 17.77
N VAL A 79 -11.92 -19.84 17.01
CA VAL A 79 -12.26 -19.98 15.60
C VAL A 79 -13.77 -20.20 15.48
N ALA A 80 -14.42 -19.44 14.62
CA ALA A 80 -15.82 -19.63 14.24
C ALA A 80 -15.91 -20.51 12.98
N TRP A 81 -15.08 -20.25 11.97
CA TRP A 81 -14.96 -21.04 10.75
C TRP A 81 -13.66 -20.71 10.01
N SER A 82 -13.32 -21.51 8.99
CA SER A 82 -12.16 -21.33 8.13
C SER A 82 -12.48 -21.66 6.68
N PHE A 83 -11.67 -21.16 5.75
CA PHE A 83 -11.79 -21.46 4.32
C PHE A 83 -10.40 -21.54 3.71
N SER A 84 -10.08 -22.64 3.01
CA SER A 84 -8.87 -22.77 2.20
C SER A 84 -9.18 -22.47 0.75
N ASP A 85 -8.31 -21.71 0.09
CA ASP A 85 -8.47 -21.34 -1.32
C ASP A 85 -7.78 -22.34 -2.30
N GLY A 86 -7.10 -23.34 -1.76
CA GLY A 86 -6.38 -24.36 -2.52
C GLY A 86 -5.09 -23.86 -3.19
N VAL A 87 -4.51 -22.75 -2.73
CA VAL A 87 -3.26 -22.18 -3.25
C VAL A 87 -2.21 -22.15 -2.12
N LEU A 88 -0.92 -22.28 -2.46
CA LEU A 88 0.20 -22.11 -1.52
C LEU A 88 0.81 -20.70 -1.67
N ASN A 89 2.10 -20.54 -1.36
CA ASN A 89 2.82 -19.25 -1.43
C ASN A 89 2.26 -18.18 -0.47
N GLY A 90 2.82 -16.97 -0.52
CA GLY A 90 2.51 -15.88 0.42
C GLY A 90 1.15 -15.25 0.22
N HIS A 91 0.28 -15.37 1.22
CA HIS A 91 -1.05 -14.75 1.25
C HIS A 91 -0.98 -13.36 1.92
N GLU A 92 -0.64 -12.34 1.13
CA GLU A 92 -0.66 -10.92 1.53
C GLU A 92 -2.08 -10.33 1.48
N GLY A 93 -2.23 -9.09 1.98
CA GLY A 93 -3.50 -8.38 1.99
C GLY A 93 -4.53 -8.94 2.98
N ALA A 94 -5.80 -8.72 2.67
CA ALA A 94 -6.95 -9.15 3.47
C ALA A 94 -8.18 -9.38 2.58
N PRO A 95 -9.19 -10.15 3.06
CA PRO A 95 -10.47 -10.23 2.36
C PRO A 95 -11.24 -8.90 2.42
N LEU A 96 -12.19 -8.72 1.50
CA LEU A 96 -13.21 -7.67 1.60
C LEU A 96 -14.50 -8.26 2.15
N VAL A 97 -15.27 -7.45 2.90
CA VAL A 97 -16.62 -7.82 3.34
C VAL A 97 -17.58 -6.71 2.94
N VAL A 98 -18.58 -7.02 2.13
CA VAL A 98 -19.56 -6.02 1.67
C VAL A 98 -20.94 -6.67 1.63
N ASN A 99 -21.91 -6.10 2.34
CA ASN A 99 -23.32 -6.51 2.31
C ASN A 99 -23.52 -8.02 2.52
N GLY A 100 -22.90 -8.58 3.56
CA GLY A 100 -23.03 -10.01 3.90
C GLY A 100 -22.23 -10.98 3.03
N MET A 101 -21.42 -10.46 2.10
CA MET A 101 -20.53 -11.26 1.25
C MET A 101 -19.07 -11.02 1.63
N MET A 102 -18.29 -12.10 1.74
CA MET A 102 -16.83 -12.04 1.86
C MET A 102 -16.18 -12.38 0.52
N TYR A 103 -15.22 -11.56 0.09
CA TYR A 103 -14.42 -11.78 -1.11
C TYR A 103 -12.98 -12.09 -0.74
N ILE A 104 -12.49 -13.24 -1.20
CA ILE A 104 -11.16 -13.77 -0.89
C ILE A 104 -10.32 -13.81 -2.17
N GLN A 105 -9.07 -13.38 -2.08
CA GLN A 105 -8.12 -13.34 -3.19
C GLN A 105 -6.88 -14.18 -2.83
N SER A 106 -6.49 -15.09 -3.72
CA SER A 106 -5.29 -15.90 -3.55
C SER A 106 -4.04 -15.24 -4.17
N PRO A 107 -2.83 -15.72 -3.84
CA PRO A 107 -1.62 -15.53 -4.64
C PRO A 107 -1.77 -16.11 -6.05
N PHE A 108 -0.73 -16.05 -6.90
CA PHE A 108 -0.77 -16.63 -8.25
C PHE A 108 -1.37 -18.05 -8.27
N PRO A 109 -2.37 -18.35 -9.14
CA PRO A 109 -2.78 -17.58 -10.31
C PRO A 109 -3.86 -16.53 -10.04
N ASN A 110 -3.95 -15.98 -8.82
CA ASN A 110 -4.84 -14.88 -8.45
C ASN A 110 -6.34 -15.24 -8.55
N ARG A 111 -6.72 -16.38 -7.96
CA ARG A 111 -8.10 -16.82 -7.83
C ARG A 111 -8.89 -15.89 -6.92
N THR A 112 -10.18 -15.74 -7.20
CA THR A 112 -11.10 -14.97 -6.36
C THR A 112 -12.31 -15.81 -6.00
N PHE A 113 -12.74 -15.76 -4.74
CA PHE A 113 -13.91 -16.48 -4.24
C PHE A 113 -14.87 -15.50 -3.58
N ALA A 114 -16.17 -15.73 -3.76
CA ALA A 114 -17.21 -15.05 -3.00
C ALA A 114 -17.95 -16.03 -2.10
N LEU A 115 -18.02 -15.72 -0.81
CA LEU A 115 -18.71 -16.50 0.21
C LEU A 115 -19.85 -15.66 0.78
N ASN A 116 -21.03 -16.25 0.93
CA ASN A 116 -22.10 -15.64 1.70
C ASN A 116 -21.86 -15.95 3.20
N LEU A 117 -21.83 -14.92 4.05
CA LEU A 117 -21.56 -15.06 5.47
C LEU A 117 -22.63 -15.85 6.24
N ASP A 118 -23.83 -15.99 5.67
CA ASP A 118 -24.88 -16.85 6.23
C ASP A 118 -24.59 -18.33 6.05
N ASN A 119 -23.84 -18.73 5.02
CA ASN A 119 -23.46 -20.12 4.79
C ASN A 119 -22.10 -20.18 4.09
N PRO A 120 -20.99 -19.90 4.82
CA PRO A 120 -19.66 -19.74 4.22
C PRO A 120 -19.07 -21.04 3.65
N GLY A 121 -19.65 -22.20 3.95
CA GLY A 121 -19.31 -23.49 3.35
C GLY A 121 -19.69 -23.62 1.88
N ARG A 122 -20.49 -22.69 1.34
CA ARG A 122 -20.85 -22.65 -0.08
C ARG A 122 -20.14 -21.49 -0.78
N ILE A 123 -19.32 -21.83 -1.78
CA ILE A 123 -18.78 -20.86 -2.73
C ILE A 123 -19.92 -20.38 -3.63
N VAL A 124 -20.23 -19.08 -3.60
CA VAL A 124 -21.29 -18.47 -4.41
C VAL A 124 -20.84 -18.37 -5.87
N TRP A 125 -19.61 -17.92 -6.08
CA TRP A 125 -18.91 -17.97 -7.36
C TRP A 125 -17.39 -18.00 -7.12
N GLU A 126 -16.66 -18.49 -8.11
CA GLU A 126 -15.21 -18.41 -8.18
C GLU A 126 -14.75 -17.85 -9.54
N ASN A 127 -13.64 -17.12 -9.54
CA ASN A 127 -12.95 -16.66 -10.73
C ASN A 127 -11.51 -17.18 -10.72
N ASN A 128 -11.15 -18.02 -11.69
CA ASN A 128 -9.84 -18.64 -11.82
C ASN A 128 -9.18 -18.24 -13.16
N PRO A 129 -8.38 -17.16 -13.19
CA PRO A 129 -7.84 -16.63 -14.44
C PRO A 129 -6.69 -17.49 -14.97
N LYS A 130 -6.64 -17.66 -16.29
CA LYS A 130 -5.51 -18.32 -16.96
C LYS A 130 -4.41 -17.29 -17.21
N GLN A 131 -3.23 -17.54 -16.65
CA GLN A 131 -2.05 -16.70 -16.79
C GLN A 131 -0.88 -17.52 -17.31
N SER A 132 0.04 -16.86 -18.02
CA SER A 132 1.31 -17.50 -18.39
C SER A 132 2.13 -17.81 -17.15
N SER A 133 2.64 -19.03 -17.05
CA SER A 133 3.55 -19.42 -15.96
C SER A 133 4.86 -18.61 -15.96
N ALA A 134 5.21 -17.98 -17.08
CA ALA A 134 6.38 -17.10 -17.21
C ALA A 134 6.27 -15.82 -16.36
N ALA A 135 5.05 -15.42 -15.96
CA ALA A 135 4.89 -14.30 -15.02
C ALA A 135 5.61 -14.57 -13.68
N ARG A 136 5.70 -15.84 -13.26
CA ARG A 136 6.38 -16.24 -12.03
C ARG A 136 7.88 -16.02 -12.07
N SER A 137 8.53 -16.14 -13.24
CA SER A 137 9.99 -16.01 -13.36
C SER A 137 10.49 -14.57 -13.32
N VAL A 138 9.59 -13.59 -13.45
CA VAL A 138 9.92 -12.16 -13.40
C VAL A 138 9.36 -11.47 -12.14
N ALA A 139 8.82 -12.25 -11.20
CA ALA A 139 8.43 -11.76 -9.87
C ALA A 139 9.66 -11.78 -8.95
N CYS A 140 10.02 -10.65 -8.35
CA CYS A 140 11.22 -10.54 -7.52
C CYS A 140 11.13 -11.35 -6.21
N CYS A 141 9.94 -11.39 -5.61
CA CYS A 141 9.82 -11.48 -4.16
C CYS A 141 8.65 -12.38 -3.72
N ASP A 142 8.51 -13.55 -4.36
CA ASP A 142 7.33 -14.45 -4.34
C ASP A 142 6.16 -13.94 -5.22
N VAL A 143 5.15 -14.80 -5.41
CA VAL A 143 4.02 -14.60 -6.34
C VAL A 143 2.76 -14.05 -5.64
N VAL A 144 2.99 -13.13 -4.70
CA VAL A 144 1.99 -12.55 -3.80
C VAL A 144 0.99 -11.63 -4.51
N ASN A 145 -0.13 -11.33 -3.84
CA ASN A 145 -1.10 -10.33 -4.24
C ASN A 145 -1.72 -9.66 -3.01
N ARG A 146 -1.87 -8.34 -3.03
CA ARG A 146 -2.29 -7.54 -1.87
C ARG A 146 -3.79 -7.31 -1.72
N GLY A 147 -4.60 -7.90 -2.61
CA GLY A 147 -6.04 -7.96 -2.44
C GLY A 147 -6.84 -7.25 -3.52
N LEU A 148 -8.12 -7.03 -3.22
CA LEU A 148 -9.16 -6.54 -4.13
C LEU A 148 -9.50 -5.07 -3.86
N ALA A 149 -10.20 -4.45 -4.80
CA ALA A 149 -10.96 -3.23 -4.57
C ALA A 149 -12.43 -3.41 -4.99
N TYR A 150 -13.32 -2.60 -4.42
CA TYR A 150 -14.75 -2.64 -4.69
C TYR A 150 -15.24 -1.27 -5.16
N TRP A 151 -16.06 -1.23 -6.21
CA TRP A 151 -16.83 -0.06 -6.61
C TRP A 151 -18.33 -0.38 -6.48
N PRO A 152 -19.11 0.49 -5.82
CA PRO A 152 -20.45 0.14 -5.34
C PRO A 152 -21.55 0.15 -6.40
N GLY A 153 -21.23 0.36 -7.68
CA GLY A 153 -22.25 0.46 -8.71
C GLY A 153 -22.88 1.85 -8.77
N ASP A 154 -23.44 2.17 -9.93
CA ASP A 154 -24.31 3.32 -10.17
C ASP A 154 -25.62 2.87 -10.85
N ASP A 155 -26.39 3.82 -11.39
CA ASP A 155 -27.67 3.54 -12.03
C ASP A 155 -27.55 2.70 -13.32
N THR A 156 -26.36 2.60 -13.89
CA THR A 156 -26.11 1.95 -15.19
C THR A 156 -25.29 0.67 -15.07
N THR A 157 -24.42 0.58 -14.06
CA THR A 157 -23.46 -0.52 -13.91
C THR A 157 -23.56 -1.11 -12.52
N ALA A 158 -23.70 -2.44 -12.47
CA ALA A 158 -23.73 -3.20 -11.23
C ALA A 158 -22.42 -3.04 -10.44
N PRO A 159 -22.41 -3.34 -9.12
CA PRO A 159 -21.18 -3.26 -8.35
C PRO A 159 -20.06 -4.13 -8.92
N LEU A 160 -18.83 -3.60 -8.89
CA LEU A 160 -17.66 -4.23 -9.48
C LEU A 160 -16.60 -4.54 -8.42
N LEU A 161 -15.89 -5.64 -8.63
CA LEU A 161 -14.63 -5.96 -7.96
C LEU A 161 -13.49 -5.79 -8.95
N PHE A 162 -12.40 -5.18 -8.49
CA PHE A 162 -11.17 -5.04 -9.26
C PHE A 162 -10.07 -5.89 -8.67
N LYS A 163 -9.30 -6.54 -9.54
CA LYS A 163 -8.09 -7.26 -9.16
C LYS A 163 -6.97 -7.07 -10.16
N ASN A 164 -5.75 -7.04 -9.64
CA ASN A 164 -4.54 -7.13 -10.42
C ASN A 164 -4.11 -8.60 -10.56
N LEU A 165 -3.69 -9.00 -11.76
CA LEU A 165 -3.08 -10.29 -12.06
C LEU A 165 -1.57 -10.14 -12.16
N LEU A 166 -0.81 -11.15 -11.72
CA LEU A 166 0.66 -11.13 -11.78
C LEU A 166 1.18 -10.89 -13.20
N ASP A 167 0.46 -11.37 -14.22
CA ASP A 167 0.77 -11.20 -15.64
C ASP A 167 0.56 -9.78 -16.19
N GLY A 168 0.22 -8.81 -15.33
CA GLY A 168 0.15 -7.40 -15.68
C GLY A 168 -1.23 -6.88 -16.07
N HIS A 169 -2.27 -7.70 -15.96
CA HIS A 169 -3.64 -7.26 -16.24
C HIS A 169 -4.38 -6.71 -15.02
N LEU A 170 -5.16 -5.65 -15.25
CA LEU A 170 -6.22 -5.21 -14.36
C LEU A 170 -7.56 -5.78 -14.87
N VAL A 171 -8.36 -6.36 -13.97
CA VAL A 171 -9.62 -7.01 -14.29
C VAL A 171 -10.75 -6.43 -13.45
N ALA A 172 -11.84 -6.02 -14.10
CA ALA A 172 -13.11 -5.74 -13.45
C ALA A 172 -14.04 -6.95 -13.54
N MET A 173 -14.67 -7.30 -12.42
CA MET A 173 -15.59 -8.42 -12.30
C MET A 173 -16.90 -7.93 -11.69
N ASP A 174 -18.03 -8.44 -12.19
CA ASP A 174 -19.31 -8.25 -11.52
C ASP A 174 -19.27 -8.89 -10.13
N ALA A 175 -19.54 -8.10 -9.08
CA ALA A 175 -19.37 -8.55 -7.70
C ALA A 175 -20.34 -9.69 -7.32
N LYS A 176 -21.50 -9.79 -7.99
CA LYS A 176 -22.53 -10.80 -7.69
C LYS A 176 -22.27 -12.14 -8.37
N THR A 177 -21.64 -12.12 -9.55
CA THR A 177 -21.51 -13.30 -10.43
C THR A 177 -20.08 -13.73 -10.69
N GLY A 178 -19.09 -12.87 -10.41
CA GLY A 178 -17.67 -13.13 -10.68
C GLY A 178 -17.29 -13.08 -12.16
N LYS A 179 -18.23 -12.73 -13.04
CA LYS A 179 -17.99 -12.61 -14.48
C LYS A 179 -17.14 -11.39 -14.77
N THR A 180 -16.12 -11.56 -15.61
CA THR A 180 -15.32 -10.44 -16.11
C THR A 180 -16.18 -9.50 -16.95
N VAL A 181 -16.17 -8.22 -16.57
CA VAL A 181 -16.80 -7.13 -17.33
C VAL A 181 -15.82 -6.58 -18.36
N TRP A 182 -14.59 -6.30 -17.93
CA TRP A 182 -13.49 -5.93 -18.79
C TRP A 182 -12.14 -6.39 -18.21
N LYS A 183 -11.13 -6.51 -19.08
CA LYS A 183 -9.76 -6.88 -18.75
C LYS A 183 -8.81 -6.06 -19.63
N ILE A 184 -7.85 -5.37 -19.03
CA ILE A 184 -6.87 -4.53 -19.75
C ILE A 184 -5.45 -4.88 -19.30
N GLU A 185 -4.49 -4.79 -20.22
CA GLU A 185 -3.07 -4.98 -19.93
C GLU A 185 -2.46 -3.65 -19.47
N ASN A 186 -1.99 -3.59 -18.22
CA ASN A 186 -1.32 -2.42 -17.66
C ASN A 186 0.21 -2.56 -17.73
N ASN A 187 0.72 -3.78 -17.49
CA ASN A 187 2.14 -4.14 -17.44
C ASN A 187 2.45 -5.30 -18.39
N ASP A 188 3.67 -5.33 -18.93
CA ASP A 188 4.15 -6.40 -19.80
C ASP A 188 5.26 -7.22 -19.12
N ILE A 189 4.99 -8.51 -18.90
CA ILE A 189 5.95 -9.43 -18.27
C ILE A 189 7.22 -9.65 -19.11
N ARG A 190 7.17 -9.42 -20.44
CA ARG A 190 8.32 -9.60 -21.35
C ARG A 190 9.44 -8.60 -21.06
N VAL A 191 9.10 -7.46 -20.45
CA VAL A 191 10.08 -6.45 -20.00
C VAL A 191 10.30 -6.49 -18.49
N GLY A 192 9.80 -7.53 -17.80
CA GLY A 192 10.00 -7.73 -16.37
C GLY A 192 9.01 -6.98 -15.47
N SER A 193 7.89 -6.49 -16.03
CA SER A 193 6.90 -5.74 -15.25
C SER A 193 5.70 -6.62 -14.86
N THR A 194 5.38 -6.62 -13.57
CA THR A 194 4.30 -7.43 -12.96
C THR A 194 3.39 -6.55 -12.09
N LEU A 195 2.31 -7.12 -11.55
CA LEU A 195 1.45 -6.46 -10.55
C LEU A 195 1.28 -7.31 -9.30
N THR A 196 1.57 -6.72 -8.14
CA THR A 196 1.36 -7.33 -6.81
C THR A 196 0.52 -6.46 -5.86
N GLY A 197 0.57 -5.13 -6.01
CA GLY A 197 -0.24 -4.19 -5.23
C GLY A 197 -1.74 -4.32 -5.52
N ALA A 198 -2.58 -3.93 -4.56
CA ALA A 198 -4.04 -3.91 -4.73
C ALA A 198 -4.47 -2.73 -5.62
N PRO A 199 -5.51 -2.88 -6.47
CA PRO A 199 -6.17 -1.73 -7.07
C PRO A 199 -6.77 -0.80 -6.00
N TYR A 200 -7.07 0.45 -6.36
CA TYR A 200 -7.68 1.41 -5.44
C TYR A 200 -8.75 2.25 -6.14
N VAL A 201 -9.97 2.28 -5.60
CA VAL A 201 -11.12 2.96 -6.24
C VAL A 201 -11.30 4.35 -5.63
N VAL A 202 -11.24 5.37 -6.48
CA VAL A 202 -11.50 6.76 -6.13
C VAL A 202 -12.51 7.30 -7.13
N LYS A 203 -13.66 7.78 -6.64
CA LYS A 203 -14.78 8.21 -7.51
C LYS A 203 -15.21 7.08 -8.46
N ASP A 204 -15.14 7.35 -9.77
CA ASP A 204 -15.42 6.43 -10.86
C ASP A 204 -14.12 6.05 -11.60
N GLU A 205 -13.01 6.08 -10.89
CA GLU A 205 -11.70 5.64 -11.36
C GLU A 205 -11.15 4.50 -10.49
N VAL A 206 -10.44 3.58 -11.12
CA VAL A 206 -9.64 2.55 -10.47
C VAL A 206 -8.17 2.80 -10.78
N LEU A 207 -7.39 2.95 -9.72
CA LEU A 207 -5.95 3.16 -9.75
C LEU A 207 -5.23 1.82 -9.70
N THR A 208 -4.17 1.69 -10.47
CA THR A 208 -3.24 0.56 -10.37
C THR A 208 -1.79 1.02 -10.57
N GLY A 209 -0.88 0.35 -9.86
CA GLY A 209 0.53 0.69 -9.84
C GLY A 209 1.35 -0.12 -10.83
N SER A 210 2.60 -0.39 -10.43
CA SER A 210 3.56 -1.19 -11.20
C SER A 210 4.55 -1.85 -10.24
N SER A 211 5.10 -3.00 -10.66
CA SER A 211 6.23 -3.69 -10.02
C SER A 211 7.32 -4.00 -11.05
N GLY A 212 8.58 -4.12 -10.60
CA GLY A 212 9.72 -4.54 -11.43
C GLY A 212 10.97 -3.66 -11.40
N ALA A 213 11.20 -2.86 -10.34
CA ALA A 213 12.43 -2.08 -10.20
C ALA A 213 13.70 -2.97 -10.24
N GLU A 214 13.64 -4.17 -9.68
CA GLU A 214 14.72 -5.17 -9.73
C GLU A 214 15.00 -5.69 -11.16
N LEU A 215 14.20 -5.30 -12.16
CA LEU A 215 14.34 -5.62 -13.58
C LEU A 215 14.48 -4.35 -14.43
N GLY A 216 14.70 -3.18 -13.81
CA GLY A 216 14.87 -1.90 -14.50
C GLY A 216 13.57 -1.31 -15.06
N VAL A 217 12.41 -1.69 -14.53
CA VAL A 217 11.11 -1.12 -14.95
C VAL A 217 10.98 0.31 -14.45
N ARG A 218 10.75 1.26 -15.36
CA ARG A 218 10.36 2.63 -15.02
C ARG A 218 8.94 2.64 -14.46
N GLY A 219 8.81 3.04 -13.19
CA GLY A 219 7.56 3.02 -12.44
C GLY A 219 6.53 4.03 -12.94
N TYR A 220 5.26 3.65 -12.81
CA TYR A 220 4.11 4.49 -13.08
C TYR A 220 2.88 4.04 -12.29
N ILE A 221 2.00 5.00 -12.03
CA ILE A 221 0.61 4.81 -11.57
C ILE A 221 -0.33 5.18 -12.71
N THR A 222 -1.42 4.43 -12.87
CA THR A 222 -2.42 4.65 -13.93
C THR A 222 -3.82 4.65 -13.35
N ALA A 223 -4.66 5.59 -13.79
CA ALA A 223 -6.09 5.59 -13.53
C ALA A 223 -6.87 5.10 -14.75
N TYR A 224 -7.85 4.26 -14.49
CA TYR A 224 -8.78 3.75 -15.50
C TYR A 224 -10.22 4.06 -15.09
N ASP A 225 -11.05 4.33 -16.08
CA ASP A 225 -12.49 4.41 -15.94
C ASP A 225 -13.06 3.08 -15.40
N VAL A 226 -13.84 3.11 -14.33
CA VAL A 226 -14.39 1.88 -13.70
C VAL A 226 -15.36 1.13 -14.62
N HIS A 227 -16.10 1.84 -15.48
CA HIS A 227 -17.10 1.24 -16.36
C HIS A 227 -16.48 0.53 -17.56
N THR A 228 -15.47 1.16 -18.16
CA THR A 228 -14.96 0.75 -19.48
C THR A 228 -13.54 0.21 -19.47
N GLY A 229 -12.75 0.48 -18.43
CA GLY A 229 -11.31 0.21 -18.43
C GLY A 229 -10.50 1.15 -19.32
N ALA A 230 -11.09 2.27 -19.78
CA ALA A 230 -10.37 3.27 -20.57
C ALA A 230 -9.37 4.03 -19.70
N GLN A 231 -8.13 4.16 -20.18
CA GLN A 231 -7.09 4.91 -19.46
C GLN A 231 -7.44 6.41 -19.40
N LYS A 232 -7.48 6.97 -18.19
CA LYS A 232 -7.71 8.40 -17.95
C LYS A 232 -6.39 9.17 -17.97
N TRP A 233 -5.46 8.75 -17.13
CA TRP A 233 -4.14 9.36 -17.01
C TRP A 233 -3.12 8.32 -16.52
N ARG A 234 -1.84 8.59 -16.80
CA ARG A 234 -0.69 7.81 -16.30
C ARG A 234 0.41 8.78 -15.88
N ALA A 235 0.91 8.63 -14.65
CA ALA A 235 2.03 9.40 -14.13
C ALA A 235 3.24 8.50 -13.89
N TYR A 236 4.35 8.77 -14.58
CA TYR A 236 5.62 8.09 -14.35
C TYR A 236 6.35 8.63 -13.11
N ALA A 237 7.28 7.86 -12.56
CA ALA A 237 8.10 8.22 -11.39
C ALA A 237 9.44 8.91 -11.72
N THR A 238 9.90 8.83 -12.97
CA THR A 238 11.12 9.46 -13.50
C THR A 238 10.83 9.99 -14.90
N GLY A 239 11.70 10.82 -15.50
CA GLY A 239 11.54 11.35 -16.85
C GLY A 239 11.06 12.80 -16.90
N SER A 240 10.51 13.24 -18.04
CA SER A 240 10.04 14.62 -18.21
C SER A 240 8.84 14.94 -17.32
N ASP A 241 8.71 16.20 -16.94
CA ASP A 241 7.57 16.71 -16.15
C ASP A 241 6.22 16.36 -16.78
N GLU A 242 6.12 16.42 -18.12
CA GLU A 242 4.92 16.01 -18.86
C GLU A 242 4.56 14.54 -18.57
N SER A 243 5.53 13.62 -18.70
CA SER A 243 5.28 12.20 -18.42
C SER A 243 5.02 11.90 -16.95
N MET A 244 5.52 12.76 -16.06
CA MET A 244 5.34 12.63 -14.62
C MET A 244 4.09 13.35 -14.10
N LEU A 245 3.37 14.06 -14.97
CA LEU A 245 2.26 14.95 -14.62
C LEU A 245 2.67 15.94 -13.52
N ILE A 246 3.81 16.60 -13.71
CA ILE A 246 4.31 17.68 -12.85
C ILE A 246 4.03 19.01 -13.54
N GLY A 247 3.40 19.93 -12.82
CA GLY A 247 3.00 21.24 -13.33
C GLY A 247 3.64 22.39 -12.56
N LYS A 248 3.41 23.62 -13.02
CA LYS A 248 4.03 24.85 -12.47
C LYS A 248 3.82 25.08 -10.97
N ASN A 249 2.75 24.53 -10.39
CA ASN A 249 2.41 24.70 -8.97
C ASN A 249 2.94 23.58 -8.07
N PHE A 250 3.64 22.60 -8.64
CA PHE A 250 4.23 21.50 -7.89
C PHE A 250 5.25 22.02 -6.87
N ASN A 251 5.12 21.59 -5.61
CA ASN A 251 5.99 21.98 -4.50
C ASN A 251 6.10 23.50 -4.25
N ILE A 252 5.11 24.31 -4.65
CA ILE A 252 5.17 25.78 -4.47
C ILE A 252 5.39 26.23 -3.02
N THR A 253 4.86 25.47 -2.05
CA THR A 253 5.05 25.73 -0.62
C THR A 253 6.43 25.29 -0.11
N ASN A 254 7.02 24.26 -0.73
CA ASN A 254 8.30 23.68 -0.33
C ASN A 254 9.25 23.58 -1.53
N PRO A 255 9.63 24.71 -2.18
CA PRO A 255 10.45 24.69 -3.37
C PRO A 255 11.84 24.08 -3.14
N GLN A 256 12.32 24.06 -1.89
CA GLN A 256 13.56 23.40 -1.48
C GLN A 256 13.55 21.88 -1.71
N TYR A 257 12.39 21.24 -1.88
CA TYR A 257 12.29 19.81 -2.23
C TYR A 257 12.56 19.55 -3.72
N GLY A 258 12.62 20.62 -4.53
CA GLY A 258 12.75 20.57 -5.97
C GLY A 258 11.43 20.81 -6.69
N THR A 259 11.49 21.34 -7.92
CA THR A 259 10.33 21.72 -8.72
C THR A 259 10.32 21.03 -10.08
N SER A 260 10.67 21.72 -11.18
CA SER A 260 10.61 21.20 -12.55
C SER A 260 11.88 20.46 -12.99
N ASP A 261 11.76 19.63 -14.02
CA ASP A 261 12.83 18.97 -14.79
C ASP A 261 13.75 18.01 -14.02
N LEU A 262 13.63 17.91 -12.70
CA LEU A 262 14.47 17.05 -11.88
C LEU A 262 14.32 15.55 -12.15
N GLY A 263 13.21 15.14 -12.77
CA GLY A 263 13.03 13.76 -13.24
C GLY A 263 13.99 13.36 -14.37
N LEU A 264 14.65 14.34 -14.99
CA LEU A 264 15.71 14.18 -15.98
C LEU A 264 17.06 14.65 -15.42
N GLU A 265 17.13 15.84 -14.81
CA GLU A 265 18.39 16.48 -14.40
C GLU A 265 19.15 15.72 -13.31
N THR A 266 18.43 14.98 -12.46
CA THR A 266 19.05 14.19 -11.38
C THR A 266 19.46 12.78 -11.80
N TRP A 267 19.50 12.54 -13.12
CA TRP A 267 19.95 11.29 -13.72
C TRP A 267 21.06 11.56 -14.73
N GLN A 268 22.04 10.67 -14.78
CA GLN A 268 23.02 10.66 -15.85
C GLN A 268 22.43 10.09 -17.14
N ASP A 269 22.62 10.81 -18.24
CA ASP A 269 22.22 10.43 -19.59
C ASP A 269 20.75 9.96 -19.68
N ASN A 270 20.53 8.72 -20.12
CA ASN A 270 19.21 8.10 -20.27
C ASN A 270 18.88 7.13 -19.11
N GLY A 271 19.60 7.19 -17.98
CA GLY A 271 19.42 6.26 -16.86
C GLY A 271 17.98 6.21 -16.34
N TRP A 272 17.26 7.34 -16.37
CA TRP A 272 15.85 7.44 -15.97
C TRP A 272 14.90 6.49 -16.73
N LYS A 273 15.23 6.08 -17.97
CA LYS A 273 14.39 5.17 -18.78
C LYS A 273 14.28 3.77 -18.20
N ILE A 274 15.28 3.35 -17.43
CA ILE A 274 15.34 2.07 -16.73
C ILE A 274 15.47 2.29 -15.20
N GLY A 275 15.01 3.44 -14.72
CA GLY A 275 15.38 3.99 -13.41
C GLY A 275 14.54 3.54 -12.22
N GLY A 276 13.69 2.52 -12.33
CA GLY A 276 12.88 2.07 -11.19
C GLY A 276 11.74 3.02 -10.83
N GLY A 277 11.46 3.16 -9.52
CA GLY A 277 10.42 4.04 -8.98
C GLY A 277 9.01 3.43 -8.97
N THR A 278 8.90 2.12 -9.12
CA THR A 278 7.61 1.38 -9.14
C THR A 278 6.84 1.51 -7.82
N ASN A 279 5.53 1.72 -7.88
CA ASN A 279 4.66 1.89 -6.71
C ASN A 279 3.75 0.67 -6.48
N TRP A 280 4.22 -0.27 -5.68
CA TRP A 280 3.56 -1.56 -5.44
C TRP A 280 2.94 -1.70 -4.04
N GLY A 281 3.05 -0.67 -3.20
CA GLY A 281 2.48 -0.65 -1.85
C GLY A 281 1.03 -0.19 -1.81
N TRP A 282 0.75 0.83 -0.99
CA TRP A 282 -0.62 1.24 -0.63
C TRP A 282 -0.93 2.70 -0.97
N TYR A 283 -2.22 3.01 -0.93
CA TYR A 283 -2.76 4.33 -1.23
C TYR A 283 -3.63 4.83 -0.09
N ALA A 284 -3.72 6.15 0.05
CA ALA A 284 -4.74 6.83 0.82
C ALA A 284 -5.36 7.97 0.00
N TYR A 285 -6.53 8.46 0.40
CA TYR A 285 -7.23 9.53 -0.30
C TYR A 285 -7.86 10.51 0.69
N ASP A 286 -7.77 11.81 0.42
CA ASP A 286 -8.55 12.83 1.14
C ASP A 286 -9.56 13.46 0.17
N PRO A 287 -10.87 13.15 0.31
CA PRO A 287 -11.93 13.75 -0.49
C PRO A 287 -11.96 15.29 -0.46
N GLN A 288 -11.58 15.91 0.66
CA GLN A 288 -11.63 17.37 0.80
C GLN A 288 -10.53 18.07 0.01
N GLU A 289 -9.37 17.41 -0.14
CA GLU A 289 -8.25 17.93 -0.91
C GLU A 289 -8.24 17.43 -2.36
N ASN A 290 -9.07 16.42 -2.66
CA ASN A 290 -9.05 15.64 -3.90
C ASN A 290 -7.69 15.00 -4.21
N LEU A 291 -6.92 14.66 -3.16
CA LEU A 291 -5.56 14.14 -3.31
C LEU A 291 -5.46 12.66 -2.97
N ILE A 292 -4.81 11.91 -3.85
CA ILE A 292 -4.31 10.56 -3.61
C ILE A 292 -2.87 10.64 -3.09
N TYR A 293 -2.54 9.79 -2.12
CA TYR A 293 -1.23 9.74 -1.48
C TYR A 293 -0.62 8.35 -1.65
N TYR A 294 0.62 8.29 -2.13
CA TYR A 294 1.38 7.06 -2.29
C TYR A 294 2.88 7.35 -2.35
N GLY A 295 3.68 6.28 -2.27
CA GLY A 295 5.13 6.35 -2.36
C GLY A 295 5.69 5.68 -3.62
N SER A 296 6.69 6.29 -4.26
CA SER A 296 7.46 5.65 -5.33
C SER A 296 8.60 4.79 -4.75
N GLY A 297 8.86 3.66 -5.39
CA GLY A 297 9.88 2.69 -4.96
C GLY A 297 11.33 3.11 -5.26
N ASN A 298 12.22 2.13 -5.18
CA ASN A 298 13.67 2.24 -5.35
C ASN A 298 14.09 2.60 -6.78
N PRO A 299 15.21 3.32 -6.94
CA PRO A 299 15.85 3.48 -8.24
C PRO A 299 16.56 2.19 -8.66
N SER A 300 16.77 2.04 -9.96
CA SER A 300 17.46 0.89 -10.55
C SER A 300 18.75 1.31 -11.26
N PRO A 301 19.83 0.51 -11.21
CA PRO A 301 19.97 -0.75 -10.46
C PRO A 301 20.20 -0.50 -8.95
N TRP A 302 20.34 -1.56 -8.15
CA TRP A 302 20.75 -1.43 -6.74
C TRP A 302 22.18 -0.88 -6.60
N ASN A 303 23.04 -1.13 -7.59
CA ASN A 303 24.37 -0.52 -7.66
C ASN A 303 24.28 1.00 -7.89
N ALA A 304 24.43 1.78 -6.82
CA ALA A 304 24.33 3.25 -6.86
C ALA A 304 25.41 3.91 -7.74
N THR A 305 26.60 3.31 -7.86
CA THR A 305 27.70 3.84 -8.70
C THR A 305 27.33 3.91 -10.18
N MET A 306 26.39 3.09 -10.65
CA MET A 306 25.92 3.08 -12.04
C MET A 306 24.90 4.18 -12.36
N ARG A 307 24.43 4.94 -11.37
CA ARG A 307 23.35 5.92 -11.51
C ARG A 307 23.57 7.18 -10.67
N PRO A 308 24.66 7.92 -10.87
CA PRO A 308 24.93 9.12 -10.10
C PRO A 308 23.79 10.16 -10.23
N GLY A 309 23.56 10.89 -9.14
CA GLY A 309 22.49 11.89 -9.00
C GLY A 309 21.41 11.48 -8.00
N ASP A 310 20.56 12.42 -7.58
CA ASP A 310 19.50 12.18 -6.58
C ASP A 310 18.45 11.15 -7.03
N ASN A 311 18.40 10.83 -8.34
CA ASN A 311 17.51 9.84 -8.93
C ASN A 311 16.02 10.19 -8.77
N LYS A 312 15.65 11.47 -8.85
CA LYS A 312 14.27 11.92 -8.67
C LYS A 312 13.35 11.39 -9.79
N TRP A 313 12.13 10.98 -9.49
CA TRP A 313 11.44 11.05 -8.20
C TRP A 313 11.16 9.65 -7.64
N THR A 314 12.19 8.79 -7.60
CA THR A 314 12.14 7.56 -6.78
C THR A 314 12.11 7.92 -5.30
N MET A 315 11.73 6.99 -4.43
CA MET A 315 11.71 7.18 -2.97
C MET A 315 10.89 8.39 -2.49
N THR A 316 9.82 8.74 -3.20
CA THR A 316 9.10 10.01 -3.03
C THR A 316 7.68 9.78 -2.53
N ILE A 317 7.28 10.51 -1.48
CA ILE A 317 5.87 10.65 -1.10
C ILE A 317 5.23 11.66 -2.04
N PHE A 318 4.18 11.25 -2.76
CA PHE A 318 3.40 12.12 -3.64
C PHE A 318 2.02 12.42 -3.06
N GLY A 319 1.55 13.64 -3.28
CA GLY A 319 0.13 14.00 -3.24
C GLY A 319 -0.32 14.41 -4.64
N ARG A 320 -1.18 13.62 -5.30
CA ARG A 320 -1.65 13.88 -6.68
C ARG A 320 -3.15 14.13 -6.72
N ASP A 321 -3.57 15.03 -7.59
CA ASP A 321 -4.99 15.20 -7.88
C ASP A 321 -5.59 13.93 -8.49
N ALA A 322 -6.74 13.50 -7.97
CA ALA A 322 -7.36 12.24 -8.36
C ALA A 322 -7.82 12.23 -9.82
N ASP A 323 -8.36 13.35 -10.33
CA ASP A 323 -9.01 13.39 -11.65
C ASP A 323 -7.99 13.57 -12.80
N THR A 324 -6.87 14.25 -12.51
CA THR A 324 -5.88 14.62 -13.52
C THR A 324 -4.55 13.90 -13.38
N GLY A 325 -4.27 13.30 -12.22
CA GLY A 325 -2.97 12.71 -11.90
C GLY A 325 -1.85 13.73 -11.64
N MET A 326 -2.14 15.04 -11.70
CA MET A 326 -1.15 16.10 -11.52
C MET A 326 -0.64 16.12 -10.07
N ALA A 327 0.68 16.14 -9.88
CA ALA A 327 1.27 16.23 -8.54
C ALA A 327 1.12 17.64 -7.97
N LYS A 328 0.57 17.73 -6.75
CA LYS A 328 0.53 18.97 -5.95
C LYS A 328 1.85 19.15 -5.19
N PHE A 329 2.34 18.08 -4.56
CA PHE A 329 3.63 18.05 -3.89
C PHE A 329 4.30 16.69 -4.01
N GLY A 330 5.63 16.67 -3.82
CA GLY A 330 6.48 15.50 -3.83
C GLY A 330 7.66 15.69 -2.90
N TYR A 331 7.85 14.79 -1.93
CA TYR A 331 8.95 14.80 -0.96
C TYR A 331 9.78 13.53 -1.07
N GLN A 332 11.03 13.65 -1.55
CA GLN A 332 11.95 12.53 -1.69
C GLN A 332 12.61 12.19 -0.36
N LYS A 333 12.28 11.01 0.19
CA LYS A 333 12.74 10.55 1.51
C LYS A 333 14.19 10.09 1.50
N THR A 334 14.62 9.45 0.41
CA THR A 334 15.95 8.84 0.27
C THR A 334 16.56 9.25 -1.08
N PRO A 335 17.12 10.48 -1.19
CA PRO A 335 17.87 10.90 -2.38
C PRO A 335 19.09 9.99 -2.59
N HIS A 336 19.32 9.60 -3.85
CA HIS A 336 20.37 8.65 -4.24
C HIS A 336 20.40 7.43 -3.31
N ASP A 337 19.34 6.62 -3.37
CA ASP A 337 19.25 5.40 -2.56
C ASP A 337 20.46 4.49 -2.82
N GLU A 338 20.96 3.86 -1.77
CA GLU A 338 22.14 2.97 -1.81
C GLU A 338 21.83 1.57 -1.24
N TRP A 339 20.58 1.33 -0.83
CA TRP A 339 20.24 0.21 0.06
C TRP A 339 18.94 -0.51 -0.28
N ASP A 340 18.29 -0.17 -1.39
CA ASP A 340 16.95 -0.66 -1.73
C ASP A 340 15.90 -0.29 -0.65
N TYR A 341 15.87 0.95 -0.20
CA TYR A 341 14.82 1.42 0.70
C TYR A 341 13.54 1.83 -0.05
N ALA A 342 12.97 0.91 -0.84
CA ALA A 342 11.84 1.19 -1.72
C ALA A 342 10.67 1.85 -0.98
N GLY A 343 10.44 3.13 -1.22
CA GLY A 343 9.59 3.96 -0.37
C GLY A 343 8.08 3.83 -0.60
N VAL A 344 7.53 2.62 -0.61
CA VAL A 344 6.14 2.31 -1.02
C VAL A 344 5.18 2.04 0.14
N ASP A 345 5.68 2.04 1.38
CA ASP A 345 4.96 1.64 2.59
C ASP A 345 3.67 2.47 2.84
N VAL A 346 2.85 2.01 3.78
CA VAL A 346 1.51 2.57 4.08
C VAL A 346 1.50 4.09 4.31
N MET A 347 0.43 4.76 3.84
CA MET A 347 0.17 6.18 4.07
C MET A 347 -1.06 6.33 4.97
N MET A 348 -0.90 6.70 6.24
CA MET A 348 -2.02 6.81 7.19
C MET A 348 -2.40 8.27 7.42
N LEU A 349 -3.64 8.66 7.12
CA LEU A 349 -4.11 10.04 7.28
C LEU A 349 -4.70 10.24 8.68
N SER A 350 -4.42 11.40 9.30
CA SER A 350 -4.97 11.75 10.62
C SER A 350 -5.16 13.25 10.77
N GLU A 351 -5.93 13.66 11.78
CA GLU A 351 -6.02 15.06 12.19
C GLU A 351 -5.62 15.19 13.65
N GLN A 352 -4.56 15.96 13.91
CA GLN A 352 -3.96 16.07 15.24
C GLN A 352 -3.50 17.50 15.48
N ARG A 353 -3.42 17.90 16.75
CA ARG A 353 -2.80 19.17 17.12
C ARG A 353 -1.28 19.01 17.12
N ASP A 354 -0.58 19.93 16.48
CA ASP A 354 0.88 19.98 16.54
C ASP A 354 1.38 20.48 17.90
N LYS A 355 2.71 20.57 18.07
CA LYS A 355 3.35 21.04 19.32
C LYS A 355 2.94 22.46 19.72
N ASN A 356 2.43 23.26 18.78
CA ASN A 356 1.96 24.62 19.01
C ASN A 356 0.42 24.68 19.21
N GLY A 357 -0.25 23.53 19.26
CA GLY A 357 -1.70 23.41 19.43
C GLY A 357 -2.52 23.63 18.16
N LYS A 358 -1.89 23.85 16.99
CA LYS A 358 -2.60 24.05 15.72
C LYS A 358 -3.10 22.70 15.21
N LEU A 359 -4.38 22.60 14.86
CA LEU A 359 -4.93 21.41 14.22
C LEU A 359 -4.35 21.28 12.80
N ARG A 360 -3.82 20.11 12.48
CA ARG A 360 -3.17 19.81 11.18
C ARG A 360 -3.83 18.60 10.55
N LYS A 361 -3.97 18.66 9.22
CA LYS A 361 -4.29 17.52 8.37
C LYS A 361 -2.99 16.81 8.02
N LEU A 362 -2.78 15.62 8.58
CA LEU A 362 -1.49 14.91 8.52
C LEU A 362 -1.57 13.65 7.67
N LEU A 363 -0.43 13.27 7.09
CA LEU A 363 -0.10 11.93 6.63
C LEU A 363 1.10 11.40 7.45
N THR A 364 1.04 10.16 7.91
CA THR A 364 2.12 9.49 8.64
C THR A 364 2.52 8.21 7.91
N HIS A 365 3.83 8.02 7.73
CA HIS A 365 4.41 7.01 6.87
C HIS A 365 5.68 6.41 7.50
N PRO A 366 5.64 5.16 7.98
CA PRO A 366 6.84 4.42 8.36
C PRO A 366 7.55 3.88 7.12
N ASP A 367 8.74 4.40 6.79
CA ASP A 367 9.47 4.01 5.58
C ASP A 367 10.45 2.84 5.85
N ARG A 368 10.76 2.08 4.80
CA ARG A 368 11.83 1.07 4.76
C ARG A 368 13.14 1.57 5.37
N ASN A 369 13.51 2.81 5.10
CA ASN A 369 14.73 3.45 5.59
C ASN A 369 14.79 3.60 7.13
N GLY A 370 13.73 3.24 7.86
CA GLY A 370 13.69 3.27 9.31
C GLY A 370 13.32 4.62 9.91
N ILE A 371 12.86 5.58 9.08
CA ILE A 371 12.30 6.85 9.52
C ILE A 371 10.78 6.82 9.38
N VAL A 372 10.08 7.24 10.43
CA VAL A 372 8.64 7.54 10.39
C VAL A 372 8.46 9.01 10.09
N TYR A 373 7.97 9.31 8.89
CA TYR A 373 7.70 10.65 8.42
C TYR A 373 6.26 11.05 8.74
N THR A 374 6.08 12.30 9.17
CA THR A 374 4.76 12.94 9.27
C THR A 374 4.81 14.24 8.48
N LEU A 375 3.93 14.38 7.49
CA LEU A 375 3.80 15.59 6.66
C LEU A 375 2.39 16.18 6.80
N ASP A 376 2.25 17.47 6.55
CA ASP A 376 0.95 18.07 6.30
C ASP A 376 0.48 17.65 4.90
N ARG A 377 -0.65 16.94 4.85
CA ARG A 377 -1.14 16.33 3.60
C ARG A 377 -1.71 17.34 2.62
N THR A 378 -1.93 18.59 3.03
CA THR A 378 -2.49 19.61 2.14
C THR A 378 -1.43 20.25 1.24
N ASN A 379 -0.16 20.27 1.67
CA ASN A 379 0.91 21.03 1.01
C ASN A 379 2.30 20.35 1.02
N GLY A 380 2.46 19.22 1.72
CA GLY A 380 3.71 18.48 1.80
C GLY A 380 4.70 18.96 2.87
N ASP A 381 4.33 19.91 3.75
CA ASP A 381 5.23 20.41 4.78
C ASP A 381 5.68 19.28 5.72
N LEU A 382 6.98 19.14 5.94
CA LEU A 382 7.51 18.15 6.89
C LEU A 382 7.24 18.59 8.34
N VAL A 383 6.47 17.78 9.08
CA VAL A 383 6.11 18.03 10.49
C VAL A 383 7.05 17.29 11.45
N SER A 384 7.40 16.04 11.13
CA SER A 384 8.37 15.26 11.89
C SER A 384 9.03 14.17 11.03
N ALA A 385 10.26 13.79 11.36
CA ALA A 385 10.96 12.66 10.77
C ALA A 385 11.80 11.96 11.86
N ASN A 386 11.25 10.91 12.49
CA ASN A 386 11.87 10.26 13.64
C ASN A 386 12.27 8.82 13.32
N LYS A 387 13.39 8.34 13.85
CA LYS A 387 13.79 6.94 13.72
C LYS A 387 12.77 6.01 14.39
N ILE A 388 12.34 4.95 13.70
CA ILE A 388 11.45 3.92 14.25
C ILE A 388 12.15 3.08 15.33
N ASP A 389 13.49 2.99 15.25
CA ASP A 389 14.33 2.34 16.25
C ASP A 389 15.67 3.08 16.35
N ASP A 390 16.24 3.14 17.55
CA ASP A 390 17.50 3.84 17.80
C ASP A 390 18.71 3.20 17.09
N THR A 391 18.59 1.96 16.60
CA THR A 391 19.64 1.25 15.88
C THR A 391 19.76 1.63 14.40
N VAL A 392 18.91 2.50 13.85
CA VAL A 392 19.08 3.03 12.48
C VAL A 392 20.39 3.82 12.40
N ASN A 393 21.28 3.47 11.46
CA ASN A 393 22.64 4.02 11.40
C ASN A 393 23.05 4.61 10.04
N TRP A 394 22.38 4.30 8.93
CA TRP A 394 22.69 4.90 7.62
C TRP A 394 22.53 6.42 7.59
N VAL A 395 21.68 6.94 8.48
CA VAL A 395 21.36 8.36 8.64
C VAL A 395 21.57 8.78 10.09
N ARG A 396 22.16 9.95 10.30
CA ARG A 396 22.29 10.56 11.62
C ARG A 396 20.96 11.13 12.08
N HIS A 397 20.36 11.98 11.25
CA HIS A 397 19.02 12.55 11.39
C HIS A 397 18.53 13.09 10.04
N VAL A 398 17.24 13.47 9.95
CA VAL A 398 16.73 14.28 8.83
C VAL A 398 16.80 15.75 9.24
N ASP A 399 17.45 16.58 8.42
CA ASP A 399 17.47 18.03 8.66
C ASP A 399 16.07 18.58 8.37
N MET A 400 15.39 19.06 9.41
CA MET A 400 14.01 19.52 9.31
C MET A 400 13.84 20.85 8.54
N LYS A 401 14.93 21.60 8.29
CA LYS A 401 14.89 22.84 7.51
C LYS A 401 15.03 22.54 6.02
N THR A 402 15.97 21.68 5.65
CA THR A 402 16.20 21.32 4.24
C THR A 402 15.29 20.19 3.77
N GLY A 403 14.84 19.34 4.70
CA GLY A 403 14.12 18.09 4.41
C GLY A 403 15.03 16.96 3.94
N ILE A 404 16.35 17.10 4.04
CA ILE A 404 17.31 16.13 3.49
C ILE A 404 17.88 15.26 4.62
N PRO A 405 17.96 13.93 4.45
CA PRO A 405 18.69 13.05 5.38
C PRO A 405 20.19 13.41 5.46
N VAL A 406 20.69 13.61 6.68
CA VAL A 406 22.13 13.74 6.94
C VAL A 406 22.72 12.34 7.04
N ARG A 407 23.23 11.85 5.91
CA ARG A 407 23.81 10.51 5.75
C ARG A 407 25.04 10.32 6.64
N ASP A 408 25.27 9.09 7.08
CA ASP A 408 26.53 8.69 7.68
C ASP A 408 27.37 7.91 6.65
N PRO A 409 28.49 8.46 6.15
CA PRO A 409 29.31 7.81 5.13
C PRO A 409 29.87 6.44 5.54
N GLU A 410 29.95 6.14 6.84
CA GLU A 410 30.40 4.83 7.34
C GLU A 410 29.52 3.67 6.85
N TYR A 411 28.23 3.93 6.62
CA TYR A 411 27.24 2.92 6.24
C TYR A 411 26.76 3.06 4.78
N ALA A 412 27.46 3.87 3.98
CA ALA A 412 27.21 4.05 2.55
C ALA A 412 27.64 2.82 1.73
N THR A 413 27.06 2.64 0.54
CA THR A 413 27.45 1.57 -0.40
C THR A 413 28.04 2.17 -1.68
N TYR A 414 29.10 1.55 -2.20
CA TYR A 414 29.76 1.95 -3.45
C TYR A 414 30.58 0.78 -4.00
N MET A 415 30.91 0.84 -5.30
CA MET A 415 31.74 -0.18 -5.96
C MET A 415 33.07 -0.45 -5.24
N ASP A 416 33.50 -1.70 -5.29
CA ASP A 416 34.74 -2.20 -4.69
C ASP A 416 34.83 -2.02 -3.16
N HIS A 417 33.67 -1.88 -2.50
CA HIS A 417 33.54 -1.78 -1.05
C HIS A 417 32.41 -2.64 -0.50
N LYS A 418 32.73 -3.45 0.51
CA LYS A 418 31.75 -4.21 1.29
C LYS A 418 31.34 -3.43 2.54
N ALA A 419 30.20 -2.76 2.47
CA ALA A 419 29.56 -2.14 3.63
C ALA A 419 29.10 -3.23 4.61
N ARG A 420 29.26 -2.99 5.91
CA ARG A 420 28.91 -3.96 6.96
C ARG A 420 28.08 -3.33 8.06
N GLY A 421 27.13 -4.09 8.61
CA GLY A 421 26.33 -3.66 9.74
C GLY A 421 25.38 -2.50 9.43
N VAL A 422 24.97 -2.33 8.17
CA VAL A 422 24.01 -1.30 7.78
C VAL A 422 22.63 -1.64 8.35
N CYS A 423 22.02 -0.69 9.04
CA CYS A 423 20.71 -0.80 9.65
C CYS A 423 19.84 0.40 9.20
N PRO A 424 18.69 0.16 8.56
CA PRO A 424 18.08 -1.15 8.26
C PRO A 424 18.79 -2.01 7.20
N ALA A 425 18.39 -3.27 7.06
CA ALA A 425 18.66 -4.08 5.87
C ALA A 425 17.81 -3.61 4.69
N ALA A 426 18.06 -4.12 3.48
CA ALA A 426 17.24 -3.84 2.29
C ALA A 426 15.75 -4.16 2.50
N MET A 427 15.43 -5.16 3.33
CA MET A 427 14.06 -5.48 3.75
C MET A 427 13.38 -4.36 4.57
N GLY A 428 14.14 -3.35 5.01
CA GLY A 428 13.74 -2.21 5.81
C GLY A 428 13.43 -2.54 7.27
N TYR A 429 13.29 -1.50 8.09
CA TYR A 429 12.68 -1.62 9.44
C TYR A 429 11.15 -1.60 9.38
N HIS A 430 10.59 -1.30 8.22
CA HIS A 430 9.21 -1.50 7.84
C HIS A 430 9.18 -1.96 6.36
N ASN A 431 8.08 -2.58 5.91
CA ASN A 431 7.94 -3.06 4.53
C ASN A 431 6.46 -2.93 4.07
N GLN A 432 5.89 -3.95 3.41
CA GLN A 432 4.53 -3.92 2.90
C GLN A 432 3.42 -3.93 3.97
N GLY A 433 3.73 -4.09 5.25
CA GLY A 433 2.72 -4.18 6.31
C GLY A 433 1.72 -3.02 6.30
N PHE A 434 0.43 -3.33 6.38
CA PHE A 434 -0.62 -2.31 6.52
C PHE A 434 -0.88 -2.07 8.02
N ASP A 435 -0.29 -1.02 8.57
CA ASP A 435 -0.42 -0.65 9.98
C ASP A 435 -1.75 0.03 10.33
N SER A 436 -1.99 0.25 11.63
CA SER A 436 -3.22 0.86 12.13
C SER A 436 -2.98 2.09 13.00
N TYR A 437 -3.98 2.96 13.09
CA TYR A 437 -4.00 4.17 13.90
C TYR A 437 -5.23 4.20 14.80
N ASP A 438 -5.04 4.34 16.11
CA ASP A 438 -6.14 4.57 17.06
C ASP A 438 -6.38 6.09 17.21
N PRO A 439 -7.47 6.65 16.66
CA PRO A 439 -7.75 8.09 16.72
C PRO A 439 -8.13 8.57 18.13
N GLN A 440 -8.63 7.70 19.01
CA GLN A 440 -8.98 8.08 20.38
C GLN A 440 -7.72 8.31 21.23
N LYS A 441 -6.67 7.53 20.96
CA LYS A 441 -5.39 7.61 21.68
C LYS A 441 -4.34 8.43 20.93
N GLN A 442 -4.61 8.73 19.66
CA GLN A 442 -3.65 9.33 18.73
C GLN A 442 -2.34 8.52 18.70
N ARG A 443 -2.46 7.21 18.49
CA ARG A 443 -1.33 6.27 18.47
C ARG A 443 -1.33 5.42 17.22
N PHE A 444 -0.19 5.33 16.55
CA PHE A 444 0.05 4.40 15.46
C PHE A 444 0.58 3.08 16.02
N MET A 445 0.06 1.96 15.57
CA MET A 445 0.52 0.63 15.94
C MET A 445 1.32 0.06 14.77
N LEU A 446 2.64 0.05 14.93
CA LEU A 446 3.58 -0.24 13.86
C LEU A 446 4.11 -1.68 13.97
N GLY A 447 3.93 -2.47 12.91
CA GLY A 447 4.62 -3.74 12.71
C GLY A 447 5.99 -3.50 12.08
N ALA A 448 7.06 -3.71 12.84
CA ALA A 448 8.41 -3.38 12.43
C ALA A 448 9.30 -4.63 12.29
N ASN A 449 10.29 -4.52 11.42
CA ASN A 449 11.40 -5.44 11.29
C ASN A 449 12.59 -4.93 12.14
N HIS A 450 13.45 -5.86 12.56
CA HIS A 450 14.71 -5.57 13.24
C HIS A 450 15.84 -6.33 12.55
N LEU A 451 16.14 -5.94 11.31
CA LEU A 451 17.11 -6.60 10.43
C LEU A 451 18.17 -5.61 9.94
N CYS A 452 19.43 -6.04 9.92
CA CYS A 452 20.56 -5.29 9.38
C CYS A 452 21.28 -6.13 8.31
N MET A 453 22.22 -5.52 7.57
CA MET A 453 22.87 -6.18 6.44
C MET A 453 24.34 -5.85 6.25
N ASP A 454 25.02 -6.74 5.54
CA ASP A 454 26.22 -6.45 4.78
C ASP A 454 25.87 -6.38 3.28
N TRP A 455 26.50 -5.47 2.54
CA TRP A 455 26.18 -5.18 1.14
C TRP A 455 27.44 -4.93 0.32
N GLU A 456 27.51 -5.52 -0.88
CA GLU A 456 28.58 -5.26 -1.85
C GLU A 456 27.98 -5.19 -3.27
N PRO A 457 28.08 -4.03 -3.97
CA PRO A 457 27.55 -3.88 -5.31
C PRO A 457 28.51 -4.42 -6.40
N PHE A 458 27.99 -4.75 -7.57
CA PHE A 458 28.75 -5.17 -8.74
C PHE A 458 28.17 -4.61 -10.05
N MET A 459 28.99 -4.52 -11.10
CA MET A 459 28.57 -4.05 -12.42
C MET A 459 27.78 -5.11 -13.19
N LEU A 460 26.74 -4.71 -13.92
CA LEU A 460 25.95 -5.60 -14.75
C LEU A 460 25.30 -4.87 -15.94
N PRO A 461 25.08 -5.51 -17.10
CA PRO A 461 24.32 -4.91 -18.19
C PRO A 461 22.81 -4.97 -17.94
N TYR A 462 22.08 -4.00 -18.47
CA TYR A 462 20.61 -4.08 -18.56
C TYR A 462 20.19 -4.93 -19.77
N ARG A 463 19.22 -5.83 -19.56
CA ARG A 463 18.53 -6.55 -20.63
C ARG A 463 17.05 -6.70 -20.26
N ALA A 464 16.15 -6.17 -21.09
CA ALA A 464 14.72 -6.25 -20.84
C ALA A 464 14.26 -7.70 -20.58
N GLY A 465 13.46 -7.89 -19.53
CA GLY A 465 13.00 -9.21 -19.09
C GLY A 465 14.00 -10.02 -18.27
N GLN A 466 15.16 -9.45 -17.91
CA GLN A 466 16.14 -10.05 -16.99
C GLN A 466 16.29 -9.20 -15.73
N PHE A 467 16.76 -9.81 -14.65
CA PHE A 467 17.07 -9.09 -13.42
C PHE A 467 18.22 -8.09 -13.63
N PHE A 468 18.07 -6.91 -13.03
CA PHE A 468 18.97 -5.76 -13.08
C PHE A 468 19.23 -5.23 -11.66
N VAL A 469 19.67 -6.14 -10.78
CA VAL A 469 19.94 -5.88 -9.35
C VAL A 469 21.32 -5.26 -9.15
N GLY A 470 22.41 -6.04 -9.26
CA GLY A 470 23.78 -5.53 -9.14
C GLY A 470 24.32 -5.41 -7.72
N ALA A 471 23.89 -6.26 -6.79
CA ALA A 471 24.47 -6.35 -5.45
C ALA A 471 24.32 -7.76 -4.83
N THR A 472 25.21 -8.08 -3.90
CA THR A 472 25.16 -9.28 -3.06
C THR A 472 24.98 -8.87 -1.60
N LEU A 473 24.05 -9.52 -0.89
CA LEU A 473 23.68 -9.15 0.48
C LEU A 473 23.84 -10.33 1.44
N SER A 474 24.03 -9.99 2.71
CA SER A 474 23.83 -10.90 3.83
C SER A 474 22.99 -10.19 4.89
N ILE A 475 21.80 -10.70 5.18
CA ILE A 475 20.86 -10.10 6.13
C ILE A 475 20.84 -10.92 7.42
N TYR A 476 20.71 -10.24 8.55
CA TYR A 476 20.70 -10.86 9.88
C TYR A 476 19.92 -10.02 10.90
N PRO A 477 19.48 -10.60 12.03
CA PRO A 477 18.85 -9.86 13.11
C PRO A 477 19.72 -8.68 13.59
N GLY A 478 19.08 -7.54 13.83
CA GLY A 478 19.73 -6.34 14.32
C GLY A 478 20.19 -6.45 15.78
N PRO A 479 20.82 -5.40 16.34
CA PRO A 479 21.56 -5.48 17.61
C PRO A 479 20.75 -5.84 18.87
N LYS A 480 19.41 -5.77 18.81
CA LYS A 480 18.49 -6.11 19.91
C LYS A 480 17.97 -7.55 19.81
N GLY A 481 18.20 -8.21 18.67
CA GLY A 481 17.88 -9.62 18.44
C GLY A 481 19.08 -10.53 18.71
N ASN A 482 18.97 -11.78 18.27
CA ASN A 482 20.03 -12.77 18.41
C ASN A 482 20.54 -13.22 17.04
N ARG A 483 21.66 -12.63 16.62
CA ARG A 483 22.31 -12.94 15.33
C ARG A 483 22.78 -14.39 15.22
N GLN A 484 23.14 -15.05 16.32
CA GLN A 484 23.62 -16.44 16.29
C GLN A 484 22.47 -17.40 15.97
N THR A 485 21.32 -17.19 16.60
CA THR A 485 20.13 -18.03 16.37
C THR A 485 19.34 -17.58 15.15
N GLY A 486 19.49 -16.36 14.64
CA GLY A 486 18.63 -15.85 13.55
C GLY A 486 17.24 -15.42 14.04
N GLU A 487 17.04 -15.29 15.35
CA GLU A 487 15.79 -14.85 15.97
C GLU A 487 15.87 -13.41 16.48
N GLY A 488 14.72 -12.83 16.83
CA GLY A 488 14.60 -11.46 17.33
C GLY A 488 14.62 -10.43 16.20
N SER A 489 14.04 -10.75 15.05
CA SER A 489 14.04 -9.90 13.86
C SER A 489 12.76 -9.06 13.68
N GLY A 490 11.88 -8.99 14.67
CA GLY A 490 10.66 -8.18 14.61
C GLY A 490 10.35 -7.41 15.88
N GLN A 491 9.54 -6.36 15.74
CA GLN A 491 9.01 -5.56 16.84
C GLN A 491 7.57 -5.14 16.53
N ILE A 492 6.74 -5.02 17.55
CA ILE A 492 5.49 -4.24 17.48
C ILE A 492 5.62 -3.01 18.38
N LYS A 493 5.29 -1.84 17.86
CA LYS A 493 5.52 -0.54 18.51
C LYS A 493 4.25 0.31 18.53
N SER A 494 4.11 1.15 19.55
CA SER A 494 3.10 2.21 19.57
C SER A 494 3.76 3.58 19.48
N TYR A 495 3.45 4.35 18.44
CA TYR A 495 4.11 5.60 18.09
C TYR A 495 3.17 6.80 18.18
N ASP A 496 3.68 7.92 18.71
CA ASP A 496 3.04 9.23 18.71
C ASP A 496 3.74 10.15 17.69
N ALA A 497 3.02 10.52 16.63
CA ALA A 497 3.57 11.30 15.53
C ALA A 497 3.93 12.75 15.86
N ILE A 498 3.33 13.32 16.92
CA ILE A 498 3.57 14.72 17.29
C ILE A 498 4.79 14.82 18.22
N THR A 499 4.89 13.90 19.19
CA THR A 499 6.01 13.89 20.14
C THR A 499 7.23 13.13 19.60
N GLY A 500 7.03 12.22 18.64
CA GLY A 500 8.06 11.34 18.09
C GLY A 500 8.41 10.16 19.01
N LYS A 501 7.63 9.90 20.07
CA LYS A 501 7.96 8.91 21.09
C LYS A 501 7.26 7.58 20.84
N MET A 502 7.97 6.50 21.17
CA MET A 502 7.41 5.16 21.29
C MET A 502 6.81 5.00 22.69
N SER A 503 5.49 4.82 22.79
CA SER A 503 4.79 4.60 24.07
C SER A 503 5.13 3.24 24.66
N TRP A 504 5.29 2.23 23.80
CA TRP A 504 5.80 0.91 24.14
C TRP A 504 6.39 0.23 22.89
N SER A 505 7.28 -0.74 23.10
CA SER A 505 7.79 -1.66 22.06
C SER A 505 7.87 -3.07 22.64
N LYS A 506 7.58 -4.08 21.81
CA LYS A 506 7.70 -5.50 22.16
C LYS A 506 8.43 -6.25 21.04
N MET A 507 9.51 -6.94 21.39
CA MET A 507 10.23 -7.81 20.46
C MET A 507 9.36 -9.01 20.05
N GLU A 508 9.54 -9.44 18.81
CA GLU A 508 8.97 -10.64 18.22
C GLU A 508 10.08 -11.54 17.66
N ARG A 509 9.84 -12.85 17.62
CA ARG A 509 10.82 -13.82 17.13
C ARG A 509 11.26 -13.50 15.71
N PHE A 510 10.28 -13.24 14.85
CA PHE A 510 10.48 -12.86 13.46
C PHE A 510 9.84 -11.51 13.16
N ALA A 511 10.25 -10.89 12.06
CA ALA A 511 9.66 -9.69 11.48
C ALA A 511 8.12 -9.68 11.55
N VAL A 512 7.54 -8.54 11.96
CA VAL A 512 6.08 -8.35 11.95
C VAL A 512 5.67 -7.84 10.56
N TRP A 513 5.57 -8.78 9.62
CA TRP A 513 5.49 -8.47 8.18
C TRP A 513 4.11 -8.01 7.70
N GLY A 514 3.04 -8.52 8.31
CA GLY A 514 1.67 -8.41 7.81
C GLY A 514 0.94 -7.10 8.15
N GLY A 515 1.50 -6.24 9.00
CA GLY A 515 0.80 -5.06 9.51
C GLY A 515 -0.14 -5.35 10.70
N THR A 516 -0.99 -4.38 11.03
CA THR A 516 -1.80 -4.39 12.25
C THR A 516 -3.24 -3.89 12.03
N MET A 517 -4.14 -4.23 12.94
CA MET A 517 -5.50 -3.66 13.01
C MET A 517 -5.81 -3.26 14.45
N SER A 518 -6.33 -2.04 14.65
CA SER A 518 -6.74 -1.53 15.96
C SER A 518 -8.26 -1.48 16.08
N THR A 519 -8.77 -1.60 17.31
CA THR A 519 -10.22 -1.53 17.58
C THR A 519 -10.54 -0.63 18.79
N ALA A 520 -11.74 -0.08 18.83
CA ALA A 520 -12.25 0.65 19.99
C ALA A 520 -12.34 -0.21 21.27
N GLY A 521 -12.27 -1.54 21.16
CA GLY A 521 -12.08 -2.47 22.27
C GLY A 521 -10.74 -2.38 23.00
N ASN A 522 -9.89 -1.40 22.65
CA ASN A 522 -8.51 -1.20 23.14
C ASN A 522 -7.54 -2.32 22.77
N LEU A 523 -7.78 -2.99 21.65
CA LEU A 523 -6.94 -4.08 21.15
C LEU A 523 -6.21 -3.70 19.87
N VAL A 524 -4.99 -4.20 19.73
CA VAL A 524 -4.27 -4.30 18.45
C VAL A 524 -4.07 -5.76 18.09
N PHE A 525 -4.53 -6.14 16.90
CA PHE A 525 -4.37 -7.47 16.29
C PHE A 525 -3.28 -7.44 15.23
N TYR A 526 -2.50 -8.52 15.13
CA TYR A 526 -1.47 -8.71 14.09
C TYR A 526 -1.12 -10.19 13.93
N GLY A 527 -0.61 -10.55 12.75
CA GLY A 527 -0.09 -11.86 12.44
C GLY A 527 1.44 -11.95 12.59
N THR A 528 1.96 -13.16 12.78
CA THR A 528 3.41 -13.43 12.86
C THR A 528 3.85 -14.52 11.89
N LEU A 529 5.12 -14.46 11.47
CA LEU A 529 5.70 -15.42 10.51
C LEU A 529 5.77 -16.86 11.04
N ASP A 530 5.81 -17.07 12.35
CA ASP A 530 5.68 -18.39 12.99
C ASP A 530 4.21 -18.88 13.12
N GLY A 531 3.27 -18.15 12.51
CA GLY A 531 1.88 -18.54 12.34
C GLY A 531 1.06 -18.38 13.60
N PHE A 532 1.17 -17.24 14.26
CA PHE A 532 0.19 -16.81 15.26
C PHE A 532 -0.57 -15.58 14.76
N ILE A 533 -1.86 -15.51 15.10
CA ILE A 533 -2.53 -14.22 15.29
C ILE A 533 -2.45 -13.88 16.78
N LYS A 534 -2.14 -12.62 17.09
CA LYS A 534 -1.97 -12.12 18.47
C LYS A 534 -2.84 -10.89 18.68
N ALA A 535 -3.31 -10.71 19.91
CA ALA A 535 -3.97 -9.50 20.36
C ALA A 535 -3.24 -8.92 21.58
N ARG A 536 -2.88 -7.64 21.52
CA ARG A 536 -2.27 -6.89 22.63
C ARG A 536 -3.18 -5.76 23.09
N ASP A 537 -3.05 -5.36 24.36
CA ASP A 537 -3.63 -4.10 24.83
C ASP A 537 -2.96 -2.93 24.10
N SER A 538 -3.74 -2.13 23.38
CA SER A 538 -3.27 -0.96 22.63
C SER A 538 -2.55 0.09 23.49
N ARG A 539 -2.82 0.15 24.80
CA ARG A 539 -2.26 1.13 25.73
C ARG A 539 -0.90 0.72 26.28
N THR A 540 -0.72 -0.57 26.56
CA THR A 540 0.45 -1.09 27.31
C THR A 540 1.32 -2.04 26.49
N GLY A 541 0.82 -2.57 25.38
CA GLY A 541 1.46 -3.62 24.59
C GLY A 541 1.46 -5.00 25.26
N GLU A 542 0.71 -5.19 26.35
CA GLU A 542 0.55 -6.49 27.02
C GLU A 542 -0.09 -7.52 26.08
N LEU A 543 0.45 -8.74 26.02
CA LEU A 543 -0.12 -9.82 25.22
C LEU A 543 -1.31 -10.43 25.96
N LEU A 544 -2.51 -10.29 25.40
CA LEU A 544 -3.74 -10.74 26.03
C LEU A 544 -4.26 -12.06 25.44
N TRP A 545 -3.95 -12.33 24.18
CA TRP A 545 -4.41 -13.53 23.48
C TRP A 545 -3.52 -13.86 22.30
N LYS A 546 -3.42 -15.16 21.98
CA LYS A 546 -2.82 -15.65 20.74
C LYS A 546 -3.45 -16.97 20.30
N PHE A 547 -3.42 -17.26 19.01
CA PHE A 547 -3.87 -18.53 18.44
C PHE A 547 -2.93 -18.99 17.33
N LYS A 548 -2.60 -20.30 17.28
CA LYS A 548 -1.72 -20.89 16.25
C LYS A 548 -2.52 -21.15 14.97
N LEU A 549 -2.18 -20.44 13.92
CA LEU A 549 -2.71 -20.61 12.57
C LEU A 549 -1.97 -21.76 11.84
N PRO A 550 -2.56 -22.30 10.75
CA PRO A 550 -1.94 -23.37 9.96
C PRO A 550 -0.58 -22.98 9.37
N SER A 551 -0.39 -21.71 8.99
CA SER A 551 0.84 -21.18 8.40
C SER A 551 1.16 -19.79 8.97
N GLY A 552 2.36 -19.28 8.68
CA GLY A 552 2.78 -17.91 8.93
C GLY A 552 1.88 -16.88 8.25
N VAL A 553 1.91 -15.65 8.75
CA VAL A 553 1.05 -14.57 8.26
C VAL A 553 1.88 -13.44 7.67
N VAL A 554 1.56 -13.07 6.43
CA VAL A 554 2.14 -11.92 5.71
C VAL A 554 1.08 -10.90 5.27
N GLY A 555 -0.19 -11.11 5.59
CA GLY A 555 -1.30 -10.17 5.39
C GLY A 555 -1.77 -9.50 6.70
N ASN A 556 -2.68 -8.53 6.59
CA ASN A 556 -3.22 -7.80 7.74
C ASN A 556 -4.57 -8.38 8.22
N PRO A 557 -4.89 -8.30 9.52
CA PRO A 557 -6.21 -8.65 10.01
C PRO A 557 -7.28 -7.62 9.60
N ILE A 558 -8.53 -8.06 9.56
CA ILE A 558 -9.73 -7.21 9.45
C ILE A 558 -10.77 -7.61 10.50
N THR A 559 -11.80 -6.79 10.70
CA THR A 559 -12.95 -7.12 11.54
C THR A 559 -14.24 -6.61 10.92
N PHE A 560 -15.33 -7.33 11.12
CA PHE A 560 -16.66 -6.98 10.61
C PHE A 560 -17.73 -7.50 11.55
N GLU A 561 -18.92 -6.94 11.49
CA GLU A 561 -20.11 -7.45 12.18
C GLU A 561 -21.01 -8.22 11.21
N HIS A 562 -21.53 -9.37 11.62
CA HIS A 562 -22.57 -10.07 10.88
C HIS A 562 -23.63 -10.57 11.86
N LYS A 563 -24.90 -10.19 11.65
CA LYS A 563 -26.04 -10.53 12.51
C LYS A 563 -25.77 -10.29 14.01
N GLY A 564 -25.16 -9.15 14.33
CA GLY A 564 -24.85 -8.72 15.71
C GLY A 564 -23.64 -9.40 16.36
N VAL A 565 -22.87 -10.20 15.60
CA VAL A 565 -21.64 -10.86 16.08
C VAL A 565 -20.45 -10.19 15.40
N GLN A 566 -19.49 -9.73 16.19
CA GLN A 566 -18.21 -9.23 15.69
C GLN A 566 -17.28 -10.41 15.38
N TYR A 567 -16.74 -10.40 14.17
CA TYR A 567 -15.75 -11.35 13.69
C TYR A 567 -14.40 -10.66 13.45
N VAL A 568 -13.31 -11.39 13.64
CA VAL A 568 -11.95 -11.01 13.22
C VAL A 568 -11.48 -12.03 12.19
N ALA A 569 -11.02 -11.58 11.03
CA ALA A 569 -10.52 -12.46 9.98
C ALA A 569 -9.06 -12.13 9.64
N ILE A 570 -8.29 -13.16 9.28
CA ILE A 570 -6.91 -13.03 8.84
C ILE A 570 -6.56 -14.13 7.86
N TYR A 571 -5.76 -13.83 6.85
CA TYR A 571 -5.16 -14.86 6.00
C TYR A 571 -4.06 -15.63 6.73
N TYR A 572 -3.84 -16.88 6.32
CA TYR A 572 -2.65 -17.65 6.64
C TYR A 572 -2.02 -18.18 5.35
N GLY A 573 -0.69 -18.21 5.31
CA GLY A 573 0.09 -18.61 4.15
C GLY A 573 1.38 -17.82 4.09
N VAL A 574 2.45 -18.38 4.64
CA VAL A 574 3.77 -17.75 4.67
C VAL A 574 4.36 -17.65 3.27
N GLY A 575 5.03 -16.54 2.99
CA GLY A 575 5.68 -16.26 1.72
C GLY A 575 6.19 -14.84 1.68
N GLY A 576 6.06 -14.17 0.55
CA GLY A 576 6.72 -12.88 0.33
C GLY A 576 8.24 -13.00 0.47
N TRP A 577 8.93 -11.87 0.65
CA TRP A 577 10.39 -11.88 0.76
C TRP A 577 10.94 -12.70 1.95
N PRO A 578 10.35 -12.67 3.18
CA PRO A 578 10.82 -13.49 4.29
C PRO A 578 10.69 -15.00 4.04
N GLY A 579 9.72 -15.40 3.20
CA GLY A 579 9.40 -16.80 2.96
C GLY A 579 10.15 -17.46 1.82
N VAL A 580 10.93 -16.74 1.02
CA VAL A 580 11.51 -17.27 -0.24
C VAL A 580 12.37 -18.52 -0.05
N GLY A 581 13.08 -18.64 1.08
CA GLY A 581 13.86 -19.85 1.38
C GLY A 581 12.99 -21.10 1.52
N LEU A 582 11.88 -20.95 2.23
CA LEU A 582 10.90 -22.02 2.45
C LEU A 582 10.07 -22.31 1.20
N VAL A 583 9.68 -21.27 0.44
CA VAL A 583 8.79 -21.40 -0.72
C VAL A 583 9.48 -22.00 -1.94
N PHE A 584 10.78 -21.73 -2.13
CA PHE A 584 11.55 -22.12 -3.31
C PHE A 584 12.68 -23.11 -3.00
N ASP A 585 12.67 -23.74 -1.83
CA ASP A 585 13.70 -24.68 -1.36
C ASP A 585 15.13 -24.14 -1.49
N LEU A 586 15.33 -22.85 -1.18
CA LEU A 586 16.64 -22.21 -1.23
C LEU A 586 17.39 -22.39 0.10
N THR A 587 18.65 -22.80 0.02
CA THR A 587 19.49 -23.07 1.21
C THR A 587 20.76 -22.23 1.28
N ASP A 588 21.21 -21.63 0.17
CA ASP A 588 22.32 -20.67 0.17
C ASP A 588 21.90 -19.41 0.95
N PRO A 589 22.63 -19.03 2.02
CA PRO A 589 22.24 -17.90 2.87
C PRO A 589 22.24 -16.54 2.15
N SER A 590 22.97 -16.42 1.03
CA SER A 590 23.00 -15.21 0.19
C SER A 590 21.90 -15.21 -0.89
N ALA A 591 21.30 -16.37 -1.19
CA ALA A 591 20.18 -16.46 -2.13
C ALA A 591 18.94 -15.73 -1.61
N GLY A 592 17.99 -15.47 -2.52
CA GLY A 592 16.79 -14.67 -2.19
C GLY A 592 17.16 -13.26 -1.71
N LEU A 593 18.23 -12.67 -2.27
CA LEU A 593 18.73 -11.34 -1.91
C LEU A 593 19.09 -11.23 -0.41
N GLY A 594 19.66 -12.30 0.15
CA GLY A 594 20.10 -12.39 1.55
C GLY A 594 19.02 -12.77 2.56
N ALA A 595 17.74 -12.88 2.16
CA ALA A 595 16.65 -13.22 3.08
C ALA A 595 16.70 -14.69 3.55
N VAL A 596 17.22 -15.60 2.74
CA VAL A 596 17.33 -17.03 3.09
C VAL A 596 18.16 -17.22 4.37
N GLY A 597 19.30 -16.54 4.49
CA GLY A 597 20.12 -16.59 5.69
C GLY A 597 19.45 -15.96 6.91
N ALA A 598 18.70 -14.86 6.72
CA ALA A 598 18.03 -14.14 7.79
C ALA A 598 16.87 -14.92 8.43
N PHE A 599 16.18 -15.74 7.63
CA PHE A 599 15.00 -16.51 8.05
C PHE A 599 15.20 -18.03 8.03
N LYS A 600 16.46 -18.48 8.11
CA LYS A 600 16.83 -19.91 8.09
C LYS A 600 16.05 -20.76 9.12
N GLU A 601 15.73 -20.21 10.28
CA GLU A 601 15.02 -20.93 11.34
C GLU A 601 13.49 -20.97 11.14
N MET A 602 12.94 -20.15 10.23
CA MET A 602 11.50 -19.99 10.09
C MET A 602 10.80 -21.30 9.72
N ALA A 603 11.45 -22.16 8.92
CA ALA A 603 10.94 -23.47 8.52
C ALA A 603 10.74 -24.46 9.68
N HIS A 604 11.37 -24.22 10.84
CA HIS A 604 11.14 -25.01 12.05
C HIS A 604 9.82 -24.66 12.77
N TYR A 605 9.18 -23.53 12.42
CA TYR A 605 7.96 -23.05 13.08
C TYR A 605 6.73 -23.06 12.17
N THR A 606 6.93 -23.06 10.85
CA THR A 606 5.83 -22.98 9.89
C THR A 606 6.17 -23.70 8.58
N GLN A 607 5.13 -23.95 7.79
CA GLN A 607 5.17 -24.47 6.42
C GLN A 607 4.22 -23.63 5.56
N GLN A 608 4.25 -23.80 4.24
CA GLN A 608 3.30 -23.12 3.36
C GLN A 608 1.85 -23.45 3.73
N GLY A 609 0.92 -22.59 3.33
CA GLY A 609 -0.50 -22.80 3.44
C GLY A 609 -1.26 -21.74 2.66
N GLY A 610 -2.58 -21.83 2.63
CA GLY A 610 -3.43 -20.83 2.00
C GLY A 610 -4.87 -20.91 2.47
N GLY A 611 -5.39 -19.76 2.87
CA GLY A 611 -6.76 -19.61 3.32
C GLY A 611 -6.96 -18.46 4.30
N VAL A 612 -8.19 -18.35 4.80
CA VAL A 612 -8.63 -17.40 5.82
C VAL A 612 -9.10 -18.15 7.06
N MET A 613 -8.77 -17.60 8.22
CA MET A 613 -9.29 -18.03 9.52
C MET A 613 -10.16 -16.91 10.10
N VAL A 614 -11.36 -17.26 10.58
CA VAL A 614 -12.31 -16.29 11.13
C VAL A 614 -12.63 -16.64 12.58
N PHE A 615 -12.58 -15.62 13.44
CA PHE A 615 -12.68 -15.73 14.89
C PHE A 615 -13.85 -14.92 15.43
N SER A 616 -14.48 -15.40 16.50
CA SER A 616 -15.50 -14.67 17.28
C SER A 616 -15.43 -15.07 18.75
N LEU A 617 -16.15 -14.35 19.61
CA LEU A 617 -16.24 -14.72 21.03
C LEU A 617 -16.88 -16.10 21.18
N ASN A 618 -16.20 -16.99 21.92
CA ASN A 618 -16.60 -18.38 22.14
C ASN A 618 -16.78 -19.22 20.86
N GLY A 619 -16.32 -18.74 19.70
CA GLY A 619 -16.47 -19.45 18.42
C GLY A 619 -17.89 -19.40 17.85
N LYS A 620 -18.74 -18.48 18.31
CA LYS A 620 -20.09 -18.27 17.80
C LYS A 620 -20.09 -18.09 16.28
N GLY A 621 -20.87 -18.89 15.54
CA GLY A 621 -20.82 -18.93 14.08
C GLY A 621 -22.18 -19.15 13.42
N PRO A 622 -22.21 -19.18 12.07
CA PRO A 622 -23.43 -19.48 11.32
C PRO A 622 -23.93 -20.91 11.59
N TYR A 623 -23.03 -21.86 11.85
CA TYR A 623 -23.35 -23.27 12.11
C TYR A 623 -23.62 -23.60 13.59
N ASP A 624 -23.94 -22.60 14.42
CA ASP A 624 -24.51 -22.84 15.75
C ASP A 624 -25.84 -23.64 15.64
N ASP A 625 -26.59 -23.43 14.54
CA ASP A 625 -27.56 -24.38 14.04
C ASP A 625 -26.86 -25.39 13.12
N VAL A 626 -26.69 -26.61 13.63
CA VAL A 626 -25.98 -27.69 12.92
C VAL A 626 -26.70 -28.20 11.68
N ASN A 627 -27.97 -27.85 11.47
CA ASN A 627 -28.72 -28.25 10.27
C ASN A 627 -28.52 -27.25 9.11
N LEU A 628 -27.96 -26.07 9.38
CA LEU A 628 -27.78 -25.05 8.37
C LEU A 628 -26.83 -25.51 7.26
N GLY A 629 -27.34 -25.59 6.03
CA GLY A 629 -26.55 -25.94 4.85
C GLY A 629 -26.45 -27.44 4.57
N GLU A 630 -27.05 -28.27 5.43
CA GLU A 630 -27.19 -29.70 5.18
C GLU A 630 -28.17 -29.97 4.03
N TYR A 631 -28.07 -31.16 3.44
CA TYR A 631 -28.96 -31.60 2.37
C TYR A 631 -30.33 -32.00 2.94
N GLU A 632 -31.40 -31.35 2.47
CA GLU A 632 -32.79 -31.68 2.81
C GLU A 632 -33.45 -32.44 1.65
N ASN A 633 -34.18 -33.51 1.97
CA ASN A 633 -34.91 -34.37 1.02
C ASN A 633 -36.37 -33.98 0.87
#